data_AF-A0A1M7NCT1-F1
#
_entry.id   AF-A0A1M7NCT1-F1
#
_cell.length_a   1.000
_cell.length_b   1.000
_cell.length_c   1.000
_cell.angle_alpha   90.00
_cell.angle_beta   90.00
_cell.angle_gamma   90.00
#
_symmetry.space_group_name_H-M   'P 1'
#
loop_
_entity.id
_entity.type
_entity.pdbx_description
1 polymer ?
#
loop_
_entity_poly.entity_id
_entity_poly.type
_entity_poly.pdbx_seq_one_letter_code
_entity_poly.pdbx_strand_id
1 'polypeptide(L)'
;MNKVGEKRREQIRDFIVKYNKEHGYGPTYEEIKNGVYVSSSSCIQNHIYTMLANGMLETDAEMGASRALRVPGYAYVKVGDDSENTKSS
;
A
#
# COMPACT_ATOMS: atom_id res chain seq x y z
N MET A 1 13.90 15.44 15.13
CA MET A 1 12.84 14.74 14.37
C MET A 1 13.00 15.07 12.89
N ASN A 2 13.40 14.10 12.07
CA ASN A 2 13.63 14.30 10.63
C ASN A 2 12.29 14.30 9.87
N LYS A 3 11.60 15.46 9.91
CA LYS A 3 10.26 15.67 9.32
C LYS A 3 10.15 15.33 7.83
N VAL A 4 11.27 15.34 7.11
CA VAL A 4 11.31 15.06 5.66
C VAL A 4 11.06 13.58 5.36
N GLY A 5 11.64 12.68 6.14
CA GLY A 5 11.47 11.23 5.93
C GLY A 5 10.07 10.74 6.29
N GLU A 6 9.43 11.37 7.28
CA GLU A 6 8.04 11.08 7.69
C GLU A 6 7.05 11.50 6.61
N LYS A 7 7.15 12.74 6.12
CA LYS A 7 6.33 13.23 5.00
C LYS A 7 6.44 12.35 3.76
N ARG A 8 7.64 11.83 3.49
CA ARG A 8 7.83 10.91 2.35
C ARG A 8 7.08 9.59 2.54
N ARG A 9 7.13 9.02 3.74
CA ARG A 9 6.39 7.78 4.05
C ARG A 9 4.88 7.99 4.00
N GLU A 10 4.39 9.14 4.43
CA GLU A 10 2.98 9.52 4.28
C GLU A 10 2.57 9.56 2.80
N GLN A 11 3.36 10.21 1.94
CA GLN A 11 3.12 10.24 0.49
C GLN A 11 3.10 8.84 -0.13
N ILE A 12 4.01 7.95 0.29
CA ILE A 12 4.04 6.56 -0.17
C ILE A 12 2.77 5.83 0.25
N ARG A 13 2.36 5.94 1.52
CA ARG A 13 1.14 5.32 2.02
C ARG A 13 -0.09 5.81 1.24
N ASP A 14 -0.22 7.12 1.08
CA ASP A 14 -1.38 7.72 0.40
C ASP A 14 -1.43 7.32 -1.08
N PHE A 15 -0.26 7.21 -1.72
CA PHE A 15 -0.16 6.66 -3.07
C PHE A 15 -0.63 5.19 -3.13
N ILE A 16 -0.17 4.34 -2.22
CA ILE A 16 -0.58 2.91 -2.18
C ILE A 16 -2.10 2.78 -1.98
N VAL A 17 -2.69 3.55 -1.06
CA VAL A 17 -4.15 3.56 -0.85
C VAL A 17 -4.88 3.96 -2.13
N LYS A 18 -4.43 5.03 -2.79
CA LYS A 18 -5.03 5.50 -4.04
C LYS A 18 -4.89 4.45 -5.15
N TYR A 19 -3.70 3.90 -5.34
CA TYR A 19 -3.42 2.88 -6.35
C TYR A 19 -4.29 1.63 -6.13
N ASN A 20 -4.39 1.15 -4.88
CA ASN A 20 -5.23 0.00 -4.54
C ASN A 20 -6.70 0.25 -4.84
N LYS A 21 -7.19 1.48 -4.61
CA LYS A 21 -8.56 1.87 -4.93
C LYS A 21 -8.83 1.93 -6.43
N GLU A 22 -7.86 2.37 -7.23
CA GLU A 22 -7.99 2.52 -8.68
C GLU A 22 -7.80 1.20 -9.43
N HIS A 23 -6.90 0.33 -8.97
CA HIS A 23 -6.50 -0.88 -9.70
C HIS A 23 -6.95 -2.19 -9.05
N GLY A 24 -7.26 -2.18 -7.75
CA GLY A 24 -7.69 -3.36 -7.02
C GLY A 24 -6.59 -4.33 -6.58
N TYR A 25 -5.32 -3.93 -6.71
CA TYR A 25 -4.16 -4.69 -6.23
C TYR A 25 -3.03 -3.75 -5.79
N GLY A 26 -2.11 -4.27 -4.97
CA GLY A 26 -0.95 -3.55 -4.48
C GLY A 26 -0.01 -3.07 -5.60
N PRO A 27 0.56 -1.85 -5.52
CA PRO A 27 1.56 -1.41 -6.48
C PRO A 27 2.91 -2.13 -6.30
N THR A 28 3.75 -2.04 -7.32
CA THR A 28 5.17 -2.39 -7.30
C THR A 28 6.03 -1.22 -6.81
N TYR A 29 7.29 -1.49 -6.48
CA TYR A 29 8.21 -0.44 -6.00
C TYR A 29 8.51 0.59 -7.10
N GLU A 30 8.52 0.18 -8.36
CA GLU A 30 8.70 1.07 -9.51
C GLU A 30 7.48 1.98 -9.72
N GLU A 31 6.26 1.47 -9.55
CA GLU A 31 5.05 2.29 -9.60
C GLU A 31 4.99 3.30 -8.47
N ILE A 32 5.39 2.90 -7.26
CA ILE A 32 5.51 3.82 -6.11
C ILE A 32 6.56 4.89 -6.43
N LYS A 33 7.75 4.49 -6.89
CA LYS A 33 8.83 5.42 -7.24
C LYS A 33 8.36 6.49 -8.23
N ASN A 34 7.69 6.06 -9.29
CA ASN A 34 7.15 6.95 -10.33
C ASN A 34 6.01 7.82 -9.78
N GLY A 35 5.12 7.24 -8.98
CA GLY A 35 3.97 7.93 -8.39
C GLY A 35 4.32 8.99 -7.35
N VAL A 36 5.41 8.82 -6.61
CA VAL A 36 5.90 9.80 -5.61
C VAL A 36 7.06 10.66 -6.12
N TYR A 37 7.39 10.59 -7.42
CA TYR A 37 8.46 11.36 -8.08
C TYR A 37 9.82 11.25 -7.37
N VAL A 38 10.25 10.02 -7.06
CA VAL A 38 11.57 9.75 -6.47
C VAL A 38 12.51 9.20 -7.53
N SER A 39 13.74 9.70 -7.58
CA SER A 39 14.70 9.29 -8.61
C SER A 39 15.40 7.95 -8.31
N SER A 40 15.47 7.55 -7.04
CA SER A 40 16.27 6.39 -6.59
C SER A 40 15.41 5.25 -6.05
N SER A 41 15.53 4.07 -6.65
CA SER A 41 14.86 2.84 -6.17
C SER A 41 15.35 2.43 -4.77
N SER A 42 16.64 2.60 -4.46
CA SER A 42 17.20 2.29 -3.14
C SER A 42 16.58 3.16 -2.03
N CYS A 43 16.27 4.42 -2.35
CA CYS A 43 15.59 5.33 -1.42
C CYS A 43 14.16 4.84 -1.10
N ILE A 44 13.41 4.44 -2.13
CA ILE A 44 12.07 3.85 -1.96
C ILE A 44 12.13 2.58 -1.12
N GLN A 45 13.08 1.69 -1.44
CA GLN A 45 13.25 0.44 -0.71
C GLN A 45 13.50 0.67 0.78
N ASN A 46 14.39 1.61 1.13
CA ASN A 46 14.67 1.97 2.51
C ASN A 46 13.44 2.56 3.24
N HIS A 47 12.66 3.40 2.56
CA HIS A 47 11.40 3.91 3.12
C HIS A 47 10.40 2.79 3.38
N ILE A 48 10.22 1.88 2.42
CA ILE A 48 9.31 0.74 2.56
C ILE A 48 9.77 -0.18 3.69
N TYR A 49 11.06 -0.48 3.82
CA TYR A 49 11.59 -1.25 4.95
C TYR A 49 11.28 -0.59 6.30
N THR A 50 11.48 0.73 6.38
CA THR A 50 11.14 1.47 7.60
C THR A 50 9.65 1.41 7.90
N MET A 51 8.80 1.48 6.88
CA MET A 51 7.34 1.42 7.00
C MET A 51 6.82 0.03 7.38
N LEU A 52 7.48 -1.04 6.90
CA LEU A 52 7.18 -2.40 7.33
C LEU A 52 7.60 -2.61 8.78
N ALA A 53 8.80 -2.17 9.15
CA ALA A 53 9.35 -2.34 10.49
C ALA A 53 8.56 -1.58 11.58
N ASN A 54 7.90 -0.47 11.24
CA ASN A 54 7.11 0.32 12.17
C ASN A 54 5.59 0.07 12.07
N GLY A 55 5.16 -0.90 11.25
CA GLY A 55 3.75 -1.26 11.08
C GLY A 55 2.91 -0.25 10.29
N MET A 56 3.51 0.72 9.58
CA MET A 56 2.78 1.59 8.65
C MET A 56 2.34 0.85 7.38
N LEU A 57 3.05 -0.22 7.00
CA LEU A 57 2.72 -1.12 5.91
C LEU A 57 2.85 -2.56 6.38
N GLU A 58 2.18 -3.45 5.67
CA GLU A 58 2.28 -4.91 5.82
C GLU A 58 2.55 -5.55 4.45
N THR A 59 3.03 -6.78 4.47
CA THR A 59 3.24 -7.59 3.26
C THR A 59 2.93 -9.05 3.56
N ASP A 60 2.22 -9.72 2.66
CA ASP A 60 1.89 -11.15 2.78
C ASP A 60 2.87 -12.04 2.01
N ALA A 61 3.91 -11.44 1.43
CA ALA A 61 4.97 -12.13 0.74
C ALA A 61 6.33 -11.59 1.17
N GLU A 62 7.37 -12.19 0.61
CA GLU A 62 8.75 -11.78 0.80
C GLU A 62 8.95 -10.29 0.52
N MET A 63 9.87 -9.66 1.25
CA MET A 63 10.13 -8.25 1.05
C MET A 63 10.64 -7.97 -0.37
N GLY A 64 10.02 -7.01 -1.05
CA GLY A 64 10.30 -6.72 -2.46
C GLY A 64 9.36 -7.43 -3.43
N ALA A 65 8.48 -8.31 -2.97
CA ALA A 65 7.49 -8.95 -3.81
C ALA A 65 6.52 -7.92 -4.40
N SER A 66 6.36 -7.97 -5.72
CA SER A 66 5.37 -7.18 -6.45
C SER A 66 3.96 -7.49 -5.98
N ARG A 67 3.12 -6.46 -5.80
CA ARG A 67 1.69 -6.59 -5.44
C ARG A 67 1.40 -7.18 -4.06
N ALA A 68 2.41 -7.29 -3.20
CA ALA A 68 2.25 -7.84 -1.86
C ALA A 68 1.99 -6.78 -0.77
N LEU A 69 2.24 -5.50 -1.06
CA LEU A 69 2.08 -4.43 -0.09
C LEU A 69 0.62 -4.17 0.28
N ARG A 70 0.36 -4.07 1.59
CA ARG A 70 -0.93 -3.71 2.17
C ARG A 70 -0.76 -2.56 3.17
N VAL A 71 -1.84 -1.82 3.37
CA VAL A 71 -1.94 -0.80 4.41
C VAL A 71 -2.79 -1.37 5.54
N PRO A 72 -2.26 -1.53 6.76
CA PRO A 72 -3.03 -2.05 7.88
C PRO A 72 -4.33 -1.25 8.07
N GLY A 73 -5.42 -1.96 8.35
CA GLY A 73 -6.77 -1.38 8.48
C GLY A 73 -7.51 -1.13 7.16
N TYR A 74 -6.89 -1.37 6.01
CA TYR A 74 -7.56 -1.33 4.70
C TYR A 74 -7.80 -2.75 4.17
N ALA A 75 -9.03 -3.01 3.75
CA ALA A 75 -9.41 -4.25 3.07
C ALA A 75 -10.02 -3.93 1.70
N TYR A 76 -9.76 -4.79 0.71
CA TYR A 76 -10.43 -4.71 -0.58
C TYR A 76 -11.80 -5.39 -0.46
N VAL A 77 -12.88 -4.65 -0.68
CA VAL A 77 -14.25 -5.16 -0.62
C VAL A 77 -14.84 -5.26 -2.01
N LYS A 78 -15.55 -6.37 -2.30
CA LYS A 78 -16.34 -6.51 -3.53
C LYS A 78 -17.51 -5.53 -3.46
N VAL A 79 -17.56 -4.57 -4.37
CA VAL A 79 -18.72 -3.69 -4.52
C VAL A 79 -19.72 -4.37 -5.45
N GLY A 80 -20.92 -4.65 -4.96
CA GLY A 80 -22.00 -5.28 -5.73
C GLY A 80 -22.21 -6.78 -5.48
N ASP A 81 -22.22 -7.22 -4.21
CA ASP A 81 -22.89 -8.45 -3.84
C ASP A 81 -24.21 -8.08 -3.17
N ASP A 82 -25.23 -7.78 -3.98
CA ASP A 82 -26.63 -7.83 -3.56
C ASP A 82 -27.05 -9.30 -3.33
N SER A 83 -26.31 -10.03 -2.48
CA SER A 83 -26.85 -11.27 -1.92
C SER A 83 -27.94 -10.86 -0.95
N GLU A 84 -29.14 -10.70 -1.51
CA GLU A 84 -30.42 -10.81 -0.84
C GLU A 84 -30.30 -11.85 0.28
N ASN A 85 -30.19 -11.38 1.52
CA ASN A 85 -30.39 -12.22 2.69
C ASN A 85 -31.89 -12.50 2.81
N THR A 86 -32.43 -13.29 1.88
CA THR A 86 -33.67 -14.03 2.07
C THR A 86 -33.31 -15.46 2.42
N LYS A 87 -33.34 -15.74 3.73
CA LYS A 87 -33.74 -16.98 4.41
C LYS A 87 -33.45 -16.74 5.89
N SER A 88 -34.39 -16.22 6.67
CA SER A 88 -35.46 -17.00 7.30
C SER A 88 -34.96 -18.34 7.81
N SER A 89 -34.64 -18.39 9.10
CA SER A 89 -35.02 -19.46 10.05
C SER A 89 -34.86 -18.92 11.46
#